data_AF-A0A9D1M6M2-F1
#
_entry.id   AF-A0A9D1M6M2-F1
#
_cell.length_a   1.000
_cell.length_b   1.000
_cell.length_c   1.000
_cell.angle_alpha   90.00
_cell.angle_beta   90.00
_cell.angle_gamma   90.00
#
_symmetry.space_group_name_H-M   'P 1'
#
loop_
_entity.id
_entity.type
_entity.pdbx_description
1 polymer ?
#
loop_
_entity_poly.entity_id
_entity_poly.type
_entity_poly.pdbx_seq_one_letter_code
_entity_poly.pdbx_strand_id
1 'polypeptide(L)'
;YGRIGEKVVHHQARKYGVTKFGMNRFVNGYLDLMTLWFFSKFGVKPMHFFGLLGSAVFVLGLLATIGIGVNKLYALHANLPARLVTDSPYFYLALTAMIVGTQLFLTGFLGELISRNSTERNKYNIEKEI
;
A
#
# COMPACT_ATOMS: atom_id res chain seq x y z
N TYR A 1 10.24 -25.03 -2.88
CA TYR A 1 9.12 -24.94 -3.84
C TYR A 1 8.74 -26.26 -4.53
N GLY A 2 9.26 -27.43 -4.12
CA GLY A 2 8.97 -28.72 -4.79
C GLY A 2 7.92 -29.62 -4.12
N ARG A 3 7.05 -29.10 -3.25
CA ARG A 3 6.06 -29.90 -2.50
C ARG A 3 4.60 -29.54 -2.79
N ILE A 4 4.34 -28.83 -3.89
CA ILE A 4 2.97 -28.49 -4.34
C ILE A 4 2.77 -29.20 -5.67
N GLY A 5 1.78 -30.09 -5.73
CA GLY A 5 1.40 -30.81 -6.95
C GLY A 5 -0.09 -30.62 -7.23
N GLU A 6 -0.46 -30.71 -8.50
CA GLU A 6 -1.86 -30.64 -8.92
C GLU A 6 -2.46 -32.04 -8.97
N LYS A 7 -3.67 -32.20 -8.43
CA LYS A 7 -4.44 -33.43 -8.53
C LYS A 7 -5.45 -33.28 -9.67
N VAL A 8 -5.33 -34.12 -10.70
CA VAL A 8 -6.32 -34.15 -11.79
C VAL A 8 -7.66 -34.59 -11.22
N VAL A 9 -8.68 -33.74 -11.39
CA VAL A 9 -10.05 -34.02 -10.95
C VAL A 9 -10.95 -34.10 -12.17
N HIS A 10 -11.78 -35.14 -12.26
CA HIS A 10 -12.78 -35.25 -13.32
C HIS A 10 -13.88 -34.21 -13.09
N HIS A 11 -13.94 -33.22 -13.97
CA HIS A 11 -14.99 -32.21 -13.95
C HIS A 11 -16.23 -32.75 -14.65
N GLN A 12 -17.38 -32.65 -14.00
CA GLN A 12 -18.68 -32.95 -14.61
C GLN A 12 -19.49 -31.67 -14.75
N ALA A 13 -20.26 -31.59 -15.84
CA ALA A 13 -21.17 -30.46 -16.05
C ALA A 13 -22.22 -30.42 -14.94
N ARG A 14 -22.45 -29.23 -14.39
CA ARG A 14 -23.45 -29.00 -13.36
C ARG A 14 -24.85 -29.28 -13.93
N LYS A 15 -25.63 -30.11 -13.24
CA LYS A 15 -26.99 -30.50 -13.65
C LYS A 15 -28.10 -29.56 -13.14
N TYR A 16 -27.91 -28.91 -11.98
CA TYR A 16 -28.93 -28.05 -11.35
C TYR A 16 -28.32 -26.81 -10.68
N GLY A 17 -29.09 -25.72 -10.62
CA GLY A 17 -28.76 -24.46 -9.94
C GLY A 17 -27.88 -23.51 -10.74
N VAL A 18 -27.84 -22.23 -10.33
CA VAL A 18 -27.06 -21.17 -10.99
C VAL A 18 -25.67 -21.01 -10.36
N THR A 19 -24.67 -20.69 -11.19
CA THR A 19 -23.29 -20.48 -10.72
C THR A 19 -23.24 -19.40 -9.64
N LYS A 20 -22.61 -19.71 -8.51
CA LYS A 20 -22.28 -18.68 -7.49
C LYS A 20 -21.12 -17.78 -7.94
N PHE A 21 -20.48 -18.15 -9.05
CA PHE A 21 -19.39 -17.45 -9.68
C PHE A 21 -19.94 -16.68 -10.88
N GLY A 22 -20.48 -15.49 -10.60
CA GLY A 22 -20.83 -14.50 -11.60
C GLY A 22 -19.67 -13.53 -11.87
N MET A 23 -19.95 -12.46 -12.61
CA MET A 23 -18.95 -11.43 -12.97
C MET A 23 -18.21 -10.84 -11.76
N ASN A 24 -18.88 -10.77 -10.61
CA ASN A 24 -18.31 -10.32 -9.33
C ASN A 24 -17.07 -11.12 -8.89
N ARG A 25 -16.91 -12.38 -9.32
CA ARG A 25 -15.72 -13.17 -8.98
C ARG A 25 -14.47 -12.69 -9.72
N PHE A 26 -14.58 -12.07 -10.88
CA PHE A 26 -13.40 -11.54 -11.57
C PHE A 26 -12.81 -10.35 -10.81
N VAL A 27 -13.65 -9.42 -10.36
CA VAL A 27 -13.22 -8.26 -9.56
C VAL A 27 -12.76 -8.72 -8.18
N ASN A 28 -13.59 -9.49 -7.45
CA ASN A 28 -13.24 -9.92 -6.09
C ASN A 28 -12.07 -10.89 -6.08
N GLY A 29 -11.94 -11.76 -7.09
CA GLY A 29 -10.81 -12.68 -7.19
C GLY A 29 -9.48 -11.95 -7.40
N TYR A 30 -9.46 -10.89 -8.22
CA TYR A 30 -8.28 -10.04 -8.38
C TYR A 30 -7.90 -9.34 -7.07
N LEU A 31 -8.89 -8.73 -6.39
CA LEU A 31 -8.67 -8.07 -5.10
C LEU A 31 -8.22 -9.06 -4.01
N ASP A 32 -8.75 -10.28 -4.02
CA ASP A 32 -8.37 -11.36 -3.09
C ASP A 32 -6.94 -11.84 -3.34
N LEU A 33 -6.54 -12.01 -4.60
CA LEU A 33 -5.16 -12.30 -4.99
C LEU A 33 -4.19 -11.21 -4.54
N MET A 34 -4.54 -9.93 -4.74
CA MET A 34 -3.74 -8.82 -4.23
C MET A 34 -3.60 -8.86 -2.70
N THR A 35 -4.69 -9.19 -2.01
CA THR A 35 -4.75 -9.27 -0.55
C THR A 35 -3.90 -10.42 -0.03
N LEU A 36 -4.03 -11.62 -0.63
CA LEU A 36 -3.21 -12.79 -0.31
C LEU A 36 -1.72 -12.54 -0.56
N TRP A 37 -1.38 -11.93 -1.69
CA TRP A 37 -0.01 -11.55 -2.00
C TRP A 37 0.55 -10.55 -0.98
N PHE A 38 -0.25 -9.54 -0.63
CA PHE A 38 0.12 -8.53 0.36
C PHE A 38 0.39 -9.15 1.73
N PHE A 39 -0.53 -9.98 2.25
CA PHE A 39 -0.36 -10.65 3.53
C PHE A 39 0.80 -11.64 3.52
N SER A 40 0.96 -12.42 2.44
CA SER A 40 2.04 -13.40 2.32
C SER A 40 3.41 -12.74 2.33
N LYS A 41 3.58 -11.60 1.65
CA LYS A 41 4.87 -10.92 1.50
C LYS A 41 5.16 -9.93 2.63
N PHE A 42 4.16 -9.22 3.13
CA PHE A 42 4.33 -8.09 4.04
C PHE A 42 3.67 -8.26 5.41
N GLY A 43 2.92 -9.35 5.65
CA GLY A 43 2.24 -9.59 6.94
C GLY A 43 3.16 -9.65 8.16
N VAL A 44 4.45 -9.97 7.96
CA VAL A 44 5.45 -10.05 9.03
C VAL A 44 6.19 -8.72 9.28
N LYS A 45 6.34 -7.88 8.25
CA LYS A 45 7.10 -6.61 8.31
C LYS A 45 6.42 -5.52 7.48
N PRO A 46 5.22 -5.06 7.87
CA PRO A 46 4.45 -4.08 7.11
C PRO A 46 5.16 -2.72 6.97
N MET A 47 6.08 -2.38 7.89
CA MET A 47 6.84 -1.13 7.82
C MET A 47 7.72 -1.02 6.57
N HIS A 48 8.27 -2.13 6.07
CA HIS A 48 9.14 -2.06 4.89
C HIS A 48 8.41 -1.63 3.62
N PHE A 49 7.14 -2.01 3.49
CA PHE A 49 6.34 -1.64 2.33
C PHE A 49 5.79 -0.22 2.46
N PHE A 50 4.98 -0.01 3.50
CA PHE A 50 4.28 1.25 3.70
C PHE A 50 5.18 2.38 4.18
N GLY A 51 6.21 2.07 4.98
CA GLY A 51 7.19 3.06 5.44
C GLY A 51 8.08 3.56 4.30
N LEU A 52 8.57 2.67 3.43
CA LEU A 52 9.40 3.06 2.28
C LEU A 52 8.59 3.83 1.25
N LEU A 53 7.40 3.35 0.87
CA LEU A 53 6.53 4.06 -0.06
C LEU A 53 6.04 5.39 0.51
N GLY A 54 5.60 5.41 1.78
CA GLY A 54 5.11 6.62 2.45
C GLY A 54 6.19 7.68 2.56
N SER A 55 7.42 7.31 2.99
CA SER A 55 8.55 8.23 3.06
C SER A 55 8.98 8.73 1.68
N ALA A 56 9.00 7.88 0.65
CA ALA A 56 9.32 8.30 -0.72
C ALA A 56 8.30 9.33 -1.25
N VAL A 57 7.00 9.07 -1.11
CA VAL A 57 5.94 10.00 -1.54
C VAL A 57 6.00 11.31 -0.75
N PHE A 58 6.26 11.23 0.56
CA PHE A 58 6.44 12.42 1.40
C PHE A 58 7.62 13.28 0.95
N VAL A 59 8.79 12.67 0.70
CA VAL A 59 9.99 13.38 0.24
C VAL A 59 9.75 14.02 -1.13
N LEU A 60 9.07 13.33 -2.05
CA LEU A 60 8.71 13.92 -3.34
C LEU A 60 7.78 15.13 -3.18
N GLY A 61 6.77 15.05 -2.30
CA GLY A 61 5.89 16.18 -1.99
C GLY A 61 6.63 17.34 -1.32
N LEU A 62 7.59 17.04 -0.45
CA LEU A 62 8.43 18.03 0.21
C LEU A 62 9.34 18.76 -0.79
N LEU A 63 10.01 18.01 -1.67
CA LEU A 63 10.85 18.58 -2.74
C LEU A 63 10.03 19.44 -3.70
N ALA A 64 8.82 19.00 -4.08
CA ALA A 64 7.91 19.78 -4.90
C ALA A 64 7.50 21.10 -4.20
N THR A 65 7.19 21.05 -2.91
CA THR A 65 6.83 22.24 -2.11
C THR A 65 8.01 23.21 -2.00
N ILE A 66 9.22 22.71 -1.75
CA ILE A 66 10.45 23.50 -1.74
C ILE A 66 10.67 24.14 -3.12
N GLY A 67 10.51 23.38 -4.21
CA GLY A 67 10.66 23.91 -5.57
C GLY A 67 9.71 25.07 -5.87
N ILE A 68 8.44 24.96 -5.45
CA ILE A 68 7.45 26.04 -5.58
C ILE A 68 7.86 27.25 -4.71
N GLY A 69 8.33 27.00 -3.48
CA GLY A 69 8.83 28.04 -2.57
C GLY A 69 10.02 28.81 -3.14
N VAL A 70 11.02 28.09 -3.68
CA VAL A 70 12.20 28.67 -4.32
C VAL A 70 11.80 29.51 -5.54
N ASN A 71 10.90 29.00 -6.39
CA ASN A 71 10.42 29.75 -7.54
C ASN A 71 9.74 31.06 -7.13
N LYS A 72 8.96 31.05 -6.04
CA LYS A 72 8.36 32.27 -5.49
C LYS A 72 9.41 33.23 -4.95
N LEU A 73 10.40 32.74 -4.19
CA LEU A 73 11.48 33.59 -3.67
C LEU A 73 12.31 34.23 -4.80
N TYR A 74 12.59 33.47 -5.85
CA TYR A 74 13.27 33.98 -7.04
C TYR A 74 12.45 35.07 -7.75
N ALA A 75 11.15 34.84 -7.94
CA ALA A 75 10.26 35.84 -8.55
C ALA A 75 10.19 37.14 -7.74
N LEU A 76 10.14 37.05 -6.40
CA LEU A 76 10.18 38.19 -5.50
C LEU A 76 11.51 38.95 -5.58
N HIS A 77 12.64 38.23 -5.63
CA HIS A 77 13.96 38.85 -5.74
C HIS A 77 14.17 39.55 -7.09
N ALA A 78 13.64 38.97 -8.17
CA ALA A 78 13.73 39.52 -9.53
C ALA A 78 12.68 40.61 -9.83
N ASN A 79 11.88 41.04 -8.84
CA ASN A 79 10.75 41.98 -9.01
C ASN A 79 9.75 41.56 -10.10
N LEU A 80 9.59 40.24 -10.31
CA LEU A 80 8.61 39.68 -11.22
C LEU A 80 7.26 39.50 -10.50
N PRO A 81 6.12 39.48 -11.22
CA PRO A 81 4.82 39.25 -10.62
C PRO A 81 4.76 37.87 -9.97
N ALA A 82 4.86 37.83 -8.64
CA ALA A 82 4.81 36.62 -7.84
C ALA A 82 3.35 36.28 -7.49
N ARG A 83 2.77 35.35 -8.26
CA ARG A 83 1.48 34.72 -7.93
C ARG A 83 1.53 34.02 -6.57
N LEU A 84 0.41 33.97 -5.84
CA LEU A 84 0.37 33.30 -4.54
C LEU A 84 0.63 31.80 -4.72
N VAL A 85 1.30 31.19 -3.74
CA VAL A 85 1.56 29.74 -3.74
C VAL A 85 0.25 28.96 -3.75
N THR A 86 -0.75 29.48 -3.03
CA THR A 86 -2.09 28.91 -2.91
C THR A 86 -2.90 28.98 -4.21
N ASP A 87 -2.55 29.85 -5.16
CA ASP A 87 -3.26 29.92 -6.44
C ASP A 87 -2.75 28.85 -7.42
N SER A 88 -1.67 28.15 -7.07
CA SER A 88 -1.06 27.12 -7.90
C SER A 88 -1.65 25.74 -7.56
N PRO A 89 -2.24 25.01 -8.52
CA PRO A 89 -2.69 23.64 -8.32
C PRO A 89 -1.58 22.70 -7.85
N TYR A 90 -0.33 22.97 -8.26
CA TYR A 90 0.84 22.17 -7.89
C TYR A 90 1.10 22.19 -6.37
N PHE A 91 0.76 23.28 -5.68
CA PHE A 91 0.92 23.35 -4.24
C PHE A 91 0.00 22.36 -3.52
N TYR A 92 -1.28 22.29 -3.93
CA TYR A 92 -2.22 21.34 -3.36
C TYR A 92 -1.84 19.89 -3.66
N LEU A 93 -1.36 19.60 -4.87
CA LEU A 93 -0.84 18.26 -5.20
C LEU A 93 0.34 17.86 -4.31
N ALA A 94 1.29 18.78 -4.10
CA ALA A 94 2.44 18.55 -3.22
C ALA A 94 2.01 18.36 -1.75
N LEU A 95 1.08 19.18 -1.27
CA LEU A 95 0.50 19.08 0.07
C LEU A 95 -0.26 17.76 0.27
N THR A 96 -1.11 17.38 -0.67
CA THR A 96 -1.83 16.09 -0.63
C THR A 96 -0.86 14.92 -0.66
N ALA A 97 0.19 14.98 -1.49
CA ALA A 97 1.24 13.95 -1.51
C ALA A 97 1.93 13.81 -0.14
N MET A 98 2.25 14.92 0.53
CA MET A 98 2.82 14.89 1.88
C MET A 98 1.84 14.29 2.92
N ILE A 99 0.56 14.66 2.86
CA ILE A 99 -0.47 14.10 3.75
C ILE A 99 -0.59 12.58 3.53
N VAL A 100 -0.75 12.14 2.28
CA VAL A 100 -0.86 10.72 1.93
C VAL A 100 0.40 9.94 2.30
N GLY A 101 1.59 10.51 2.04
CA GLY A 101 2.86 9.90 2.42
C GLY A 101 2.98 9.68 3.93
N THR A 102 2.55 10.66 4.72
CA THR A 102 2.52 10.57 6.19
C THR A 102 1.52 9.51 6.67
N GLN A 103 0.32 9.45 6.09
CA GLN A 103 -0.71 8.44 6.40
C GLN A 103 -0.22 7.01 6.11
N LEU A 104 0.44 6.81 4.96
CA LEU A 104 1.04 5.53 4.60
C LEU A 104 2.14 5.13 5.58
N PHE A 105 3.04 6.06 5.93
CA PHE A 105 4.10 5.80 6.90
C PHE A 105 3.52 5.40 8.27
N LEU A 106 2.53 6.15 8.77
CA LEU A 106 1.84 5.85 10.04
C LEU A 106 1.15 4.48 10.00
N THR A 107 0.49 4.15 8.89
CA THR A 107 -0.17 2.85 8.73
C THR A 107 0.84 1.71 8.75
N GLY A 108 1.99 1.86 8.10
CA GLY A 108 3.10 0.91 8.17
C GLY A 108 3.62 0.72 9.59
N PHE A 109 3.83 1.82 10.30
CA PHE A 109 4.32 1.81 11.67
C PHE A 109 3.32 1.15 12.64
N LEU A 110 2.04 1.52 12.55
CA LEU A 110 0.97 0.89 13.34
C LEU A 110 0.84 -0.60 13.02
N GLY A 111 0.91 -0.98 11.75
CA GLY A 111 0.89 -2.38 11.35
C GLY A 111 2.04 -3.18 11.97
N GLU A 112 3.24 -2.58 12.04
CA GLU A 112 4.42 -3.21 12.64
C GLU A 112 4.23 -3.38 14.16
N LEU A 113 3.69 -2.36 14.84
CA LEU A 113 3.37 -2.44 16.27
C LEU A 113 2.32 -3.52 16.57
N ILE A 114 1.23 -3.57 15.80
CA ILE A 114 0.16 -4.56 15.96
C ILE A 114 0.70 -5.97 15.71
N SER A 115 1.48 -6.17 14.64
CA SER A 115 2.09 -7.48 14.31
C SER A 115 3.00 -7.97 15.43
N ARG A 116 3.80 -7.06 16.03
CA ARG A 116 4.68 -7.38 17.16
C ARG A 116 3.95 -7.63 18.47
N ASN A 117 2.77 -7.05 18.67
CA ASN A 117 1.95 -7.23 19.87
C ASN A 117 1.06 -8.49 19.84
N SER A 118 1.15 -9.32 18.80
CA SER A 118 0.34 -10.55 18.71
C SER A 118 0.86 -11.65 19.65
N THR A 119 0.01 -12.07 20.59
CA THR A 119 0.27 -13.11 21.59
C THR A 119 0.53 -14.50 20.97
N GLU A 120 0.07 -14.73 19.73
CA GLU A 120 0.19 -16.00 19.01
C GLU A 120 1.53 -16.18 18.27
N ARG A 121 2.40 -15.17 18.24
CA ARG A 121 3.64 -15.20 17.43
C ARG A 121 4.59 -16.35 17.80
N ASN A 122 4.52 -16.83 19.04
CA ASN A 122 5.33 -17.94 19.56
C ASN A 122 4.53 -19.25 19.74
N LYS A 123 3.29 -19.34 19.25
CA LYS A 123 2.58 -20.62 19.23
C LYS A 123 2.98 -21.40 17.98
N TYR A 124 3.98 -22.26 18.16
CA TYR A 124 4.33 -23.26 17.17
C TYR A 124 3.32 -24.40 17.27
N ASN A 125 2.76 -24.81 16.13
CA ASN A 125 2.06 -26.09 16.04
C ASN A 125 3.15 -27.18 16.07
N ILE A 126 3.44 -27.70 17.27
CA ILE A 126 4.37 -28.81 17.45
C ILE A 126 3.64 -30.08 17.02
N GLU A 127 4.03 -30.62 15.87
CA GLU A 127 3.38 -31.80 15.28
C GLU A 127 3.79 -33.09 16.01
N LYS A 128 5.01 -33.15 16.57
CA LYS A 128 5.49 -34.21 17.47
C LYS A 128 6.56 -33.70 18.42
N GLU A 129 6.43 -34.05 19.69
CA GLU A 129 7.51 -34.05 20.68
C GLU A 129 8.36 -35.32 20.46
N ILE A 130 9.69 -35.19 20.43
CA ILE A 130 10.62 -36.33 20.22
C ILE A 130 10.78 -37.12 21.51
#